data_AF-A0A7Z9FDP7-F1
#
_entry.id   AF-A0A7Z9FDP7-F1
#
_cell.length_a   1.000
_cell.length_b   1.000
_cell.length_c   1.000
_cell.angle_alpha   90.00
_cell.angle_beta   90.00
_cell.angle_gamma   90.00
#
_symmetry.space_group_name_H-M   'P 1'
#
loop_
_entity.id
_entity.type
_entity.pdbx_description
1 polymer ?
#
loop_
_entity_poly.entity_id
_entity_poly.type
_entity_poly.pdbx_seq_one_letter_code
_entity_poly.pdbx_strand_id
1 'polypeptide(L)'
;MMRPNYYADVPLTRDDSLRRDKDELARLRADPSSRVLALWRDKHQVVGDDHPTPVWHSGNAAQELLSDCANWILLGVRDGNAHFAVDVSHLTAP
;
A
#
# COMPACT_ATOMS: atom_id res chain seq x y z
N MET A 1 11.67 2.49 -26.96
CA MET A 1 12.18 2.69 -25.58
C MET A 1 11.11 2.18 -24.63
N MET A 2 11.26 0.99 -24.06
CA MET A 2 10.36 0.49 -23.01
C MET A 2 10.64 1.33 -21.76
N ARG A 3 9.70 2.20 -21.37
CA ARG A 3 9.78 2.85 -20.05
C ARG A 3 9.62 1.72 -19.02
N PRO A 4 10.60 1.48 -18.14
CA PRO A 4 10.42 0.53 -17.06
C PRO A 4 9.15 0.89 -16.32
N ASN A 5 8.33 -0.10 -15.98
CA ASN A 5 7.20 0.15 -15.12
C ASN A 5 7.77 0.71 -13.81
N TYR A 6 7.39 1.93 -13.42
CA TYR A 6 7.88 2.59 -12.21
C TYR A 6 7.67 1.71 -10.96
N TYR A 7 6.70 0.80 -11.01
CA TYR A 7 6.40 -0.18 -9.97
C TYR A 7 7.23 -1.48 -10.03
N ALA A 8 8.14 -1.64 -11.00
CA ALA A 8 8.98 -2.83 -11.17
C ALA A 8 10.21 -2.82 -10.24
N ASP A 9 10.76 -1.65 -9.93
CA ASP A 9 11.93 -1.49 -9.05
C ASP A 9 11.56 -1.28 -7.57
N VAL A 10 10.31 -1.58 -7.18
CA VAL A 10 9.90 -1.49 -5.79
C VAL A 10 10.42 -2.72 -5.04
N PRO A 11 11.27 -2.57 -4.00
CA PRO A 11 11.91 -3.67 -3.27
C PRO A 11 10.91 -4.31 -2.29
N LEU A 12 9.83 -4.86 -2.81
CA LEU A 12 8.82 -5.59 -2.05
C LEU A 12 8.86 -7.05 -2.46
N THR A 13 9.00 -7.95 -1.48
CA THR A 13 8.90 -9.38 -1.73
C THR A 13 7.46 -9.72 -2.08
N ARG A 14 7.25 -10.13 -3.35
CA ARG A 14 5.95 -10.54 -3.87
C ARG A 14 5.73 -12.03 -3.57
N ASP A 15 5.35 -12.33 -2.34
CA ASP A 15 5.06 -13.71 -1.93
C ASP A 15 3.62 -14.10 -2.34
N ASP A 16 3.50 -14.96 -3.34
CA ASP A 16 2.21 -15.44 -3.85
C ASP A 16 1.48 -16.38 -2.88
N SER A 17 2.21 -17.03 -1.97
CA SER A 17 1.61 -17.87 -0.93
C SER A 17 0.95 -17.01 0.14
N LEU A 18 1.63 -15.91 0.52
CA LEU A 18 1.13 -14.92 1.48
C LEU A 18 -0.16 -14.24 0.99
N ARG A 19 -0.31 -14.01 -0.32
CA ARG A 19 -1.54 -13.44 -0.90
C ARG A 19 -2.76 -14.34 -0.80
N ARG A 20 -2.57 -15.65 -0.61
CA ARG A 20 -3.67 -16.63 -0.51
C ARG A 20 -3.97 -17.01 0.94
N ASP A 21 -3.08 -16.69 1.85
CA ASP A 21 -3.23 -16.93 3.29
C ASP A 21 -4.08 -15.82 3.92
N LYS A 22 -5.37 -16.10 4.10
CA LYS A 22 -6.33 -15.14 4.65
C LYS A 22 -6.03 -14.78 6.11
N ASP A 23 -5.53 -15.72 6.89
CA ASP A 23 -5.27 -15.52 8.31
C ASP A 23 -4.02 -14.68 8.50
N GLU A 24 -2.99 -14.93 7.69
CA GLU A 24 -1.79 -14.11 7.68
C GLU A 24 -2.08 -12.70 7.18
N LEU A 25 -2.86 -12.55 6.10
CA LEU A 25 -3.29 -11.23 5.63
C LEU A 25 -4.08 -10.46 6.69
N ALA A 26 -4.98 -11.13 7.42
CA ALA A 26 -5.72 -10.51 8.52
C ALA A 26 -4.78 -10.07 9.66
N ARG A 27 -3.78 -10.89 10.01
CA ARG A 27 -2.76 -10.52 11.00
C ARG A 27 -1.95 -9.31 10.56
N LEU A 28 -1.43 -9.32 9.33
CA LEU A 28 -0.65 -8.22 8.78
C LEU A 28 -1.47 -6.94 8.67
N ARG A 29 -2.76 -7.04 8.33
CA ARG A 29 -3.66 -5.88 8.26
C ARG A 29 -3.85 -5.22 9.63
N ALA A 30 -3.95 -6.03 10.69
CA ALA A 30 -4.08 -5.55 12.06
C ALA A 30 -2.75 -5.10 12.70
N ASP A 31 -1.62 -5.31 12.04
CA ASP A 31 -0.31 -4.93 12.57
C ASP A 31 -0.10 -3.40 12.45
N PRO A 32 0.14 -2.67 13.55
CA PRO A 32 0.35 -1.22 13.53
C PRO A 32 1.64 -0.79 12.83
N SER A 33 2.58 -1.72 12.59
CA SER A 33 3.79 -1.49 11.81
C SER A 33 3.55 -1.48 10.30
N SER A 34 2.38 -1.95 9.85
CA SER A 34 2.00 -1.93 8.44
C SER A 34 2.00 -0.51 7.86
N ARG A 35 2.30 -0.43 6.57
CA ARG A 35 2.38 0.79 5.78
C ARG A 35 1.33 0.76 4.69
N VAL A 36 0.70 1.90 4.44
CA VAL A 36 -0.41 2.00 3.49
C VAL A 36 -0.14 3.10 2.47
N LEU A 37 -0.28 2.75 1.20
CA LEU A 37 -0.32 3.69 0.08
C LEU A 37 -1.79 3.92 -0.31
N ALA A 38 -2.28 5.14 -0.17
CA ALA A 38 -3.62 5.50 -0.62
C ALA A 38 -3.66 5.70 -2.14
N LEU A 39 -4.59 5.03 -2.81
CA LEU A 39 -4.84 5.14 -4.25
C LEU A 39 -6.17 5.85 -4.49
N TRP A 40 -6.13 6.96 -5.21
CA TRP A 40 -7.31 7.68 -5.69
C TRP A 40 -7.30 7.72 -7.22
N ARG A 41 -8.22 6.99 -7.85
CA ARG A 41 -8.40 6.92 -9.32
C ARG A 41 -7.08 6.67 -10.06
N ASP A 42 -6.42 5.58 -9.71
CA ASP A 42 -5.12 5.12 -10.25
C ASP A 42 -3.92 6.03 -9.94
N LYS A 43 -4.08 7.02 -9.06
CA LYS A 43 -3.00 7.91 -8.59
C LYS A 43 -2.74 7.67 -7.12
N HIS A 44 -1.47 7.73 -6.71
CA HIS A 44 -1.11 7.74 -5.29
C HIS A 44 -0.59 9.12 -4.90
N GLN A 45 -0.72 9.44 -3.61
CA GLN A 45 -0.16 10.67 -3.07
C GLN A 45 1.37 10.62 -3.12
N VAL A 46 1.98 11.72 -3.55
CA VAL A 46 3.43 11.90 -3.57
C VAL A 46 3.81 13.17 -2.81
N VAL A 47 5.02 13.21 -2.28
CA VAL A 47 5.64 14.38 -1.64
C VAL A 47 6.97 14.70 -2.30
N GLY A 48 7.29 16.00 -2.37
CA GLY A 48 8.48 16.53 -3.02
C GLY A 48 8.22 16.94 -4.48
N ASP A 49 8.90 18.00 -4.91
CA ASP A 49 8.70 18.60 -6.23
C ASP A 49 9.62 17.94 -7.28
N ASP A 50 10.93 18.07 -7.11
CA ASP A 50 11.92 17.59 -8.10
C ASP A 50 12.14 16.07 -8.05
N HIS A 51 11.92 15.47 -6.88
CA HIS A 51 12.06 14.04 -6.63
C HIS A 51 10.84 13.52 -5.86
N PRO A 52 9.68 13.38 -6.53
CA PRO A 52 8.47 12.94 -5.89
C PRO A 52 8.64 11.52 -5.33
N THR A 53 8.25 11.35 -4.07
CA THR A 53 8.27 10.06 -3.37
C THR A 53 6.87 9.69 -2.90
N PRO A 54 6.48 8.40 -2.94
CA PRO A 54 5.17 7.98 -2.48
C PRO A 54 4.99 8.25 -0.98
N VAL A 55 3.81 8.76 -0.60
CA VAL A 55 3.44 8.93 0.80
C VAL A 55 2.96 7.59 1.36
N TRP A 56 3.65 7.10 2.39
CA TRP A 56 3.27 5.91 3.13
C TRP A 56 2.66 6.29 4.47
N HIS A 57 1.36 6.02 4.64
CA HIS A 57 0.69 6.18 5.93
C HIS A 57 1.12 5.05 6.88
N SER A 58 1.16 5.36 8.18
CA SER A 58 1.53 4.42 9.26
C SER A 58 0.70 4.67 10.51
N GLY A 59 0.77 3.76 11.49
CA GLY A 59 0.06 3.89 12.76
C GLY A 59 -1.46 3.97 12.57
N ASN A 60 -2.12 4.84 13.34
CA ASN A 60 -3.58 4.95 13.33
C ASN A 60 -4.16 5.27 11.93
N ALA A 61 -3.54 6.18 11.17
CA ALA A 61 -4.01 6.53 9.83
C ALA A 61 -3.98 5.32 8.87
N ALA A 62 -2.94 4.49 8.96
CA ALA A 62 -2.88 3.25 8.19
C ALA A 62 -3.96 2.24 8.62
N GLN A 63 -4.19 2.12 9.93
CA GLN A 63 -5.19 1.21 10.49
C GLN A 63 -6.62 1.63 10.13
N GLU A 64 -6.92 2.92 10.15
CA GLU A 64 -8.19 3.49 9.69
C GLU A 64 -8.41 3.18 8.20
N LEU A 65 -7.43 3.49 7.34
CA LEU A 65 -7.52 3.20 5.90
C LEU A 65 -7.74 1.71 5.61
N LEU A 66 -7.03 0.83 6.29
CA LEU A 66 -7.21 -0.62 6.12
C LEU A 66 -8.56 -1.10 6.65
N SER A 67 -9.10 -0.49 7.70
CA SER A 67 -10.37 -0.88 8.30
C SER A 67 -11.57 -0.40 7.49
N ASP A 68 -11.52 0.83 7.00
CA ASP A 68 -12.64 1.50 6.34
C ASP A 68 -12.81 1.08 4.87
N CYS A 69 -11.73 0.63 4.22
CA CYS A 69 -11.76 0.27 2.81
C CYS A 69 -11.79 -1.25 2.59
N ALA A 70 -12.77 -1.70 1.79
CA ALA A 70 -12.88 -3.11 1.39
C ALA A 70 -11.86 -3.49 0.31
N ASN A 71 -11.46 -2.52 -0.53
CA ASN A 71 -10.54 -2.74 -1.65
C ASN A 71 -9.11 -2.41 -1.23
N TRP A 72 -8.37 -3.44 -0.87
CA TRP A 72 -6.95 -3.36 -0.54
C TRP A 72 -6.18 -4.51 -1.17
N ILE A 73 -4.88 -4.32 -1.34
CA ILE A 73 -3.97 -5.36 -1.82
C ILE A 73 -2.64 -5.30 -1.05
N LEU A 74 -2.11 -6.48 -0.69
CA LEU A 74 -0.75 -6.59 -0.18
C LEU A 74 0.26 -6.45 -1.34
N LEU A 75 1.05 -5.39 -1.30
CA LEU A 75 2.11 -5.12 -2.27
C LEU A 75 3.34 -5.99 -1.97
N GLY A 76 3.61 -6.24 -0.68
CA GLY A 76 4.64 -7.15 -0.19
C GLY A 76 5.11 -6.76 1.20
N VAL A 77 6.23 -7.35 1.63
CA VAL A 77 6.87 -7.05 2.92
C VAL A 77 8.25 -6.46 2.66
N ARG A 78 8.63 -5.45 3.45
CA ARG A 78 9.97 -4.84 3.45
C ARG A 78 10.35 -4.47 4.88
N ASP A 79 11.57 -4.84 5.28
CA ASP A 79 12.12 -4.58 6.62
C ASP A 79 11.19 -5.07 7.75
N GLY A 80 10.50 -6.21 7.51
CA GLY A 80 9.53 -6.80 8.44
C GLY A 80 8.13 -6.17 8.41
N ASN A 81 7.93 -5.06 7.69
CA ASN A 81 6.65 -4.35 7.65
C ASN A 81 5.86 -4.71 6.38
N ALA A 82 4.58 -5.05 6.55
CA ALA A 82 3.69 -5.25 5.42
C ALA A 82 3.31 -3.91 4.77
N HIS A 83 3.34 -3.88 3.44
CA HIS A 83 3.00 -2.71 2.64
C HIS A 83 1.75 -3.01 1.83
N PHE A 84 0.71 -2.21 2.06
CA PHE A 84 -0.58 -2.34 1.39
C PHE A 84 -0.84 -1.14 0.48
N ALA A 85 -1.62 -1.36 -0.57
CA ALA A 85 -2.33 -0.30 -1.26
C ALA A 85 -3.82 -0.39 -0.93
N VAL A 86 -4.45 0.77 -0.72
CA VAL A 86 -5.87 0.89 -0.41
C VAL A 86 -6.52 1.82 -1.42
N ASP A 87 -7.65 1.40 -1.99
CA ASP A 87 -8.43 2.23 -2.91
C ASP A 87 -9.40 3.14 -2.15
N VAL A 88 -9.12 4.45 -2.21
CA VAL A 88 -9.93 5.52 -1.62
C VAL A 88 -10.71 6.30 -2.69
N SER A 89 -10.89 5.75 -3.89
CA SER A 89 -11.58 6.40 -5.01
C SER A 89 -13.05 6.73 -4.76
N HIS A 90 -13.63 6.19 -3.68
CA HIS A 90 -14.98 6.54 -3.21
C HIS A 90 -15.08 7.98 -2.68
N LEU A 91 -13.96 8.59 -2.29
CA LEU A 91 -13.91 9.97 -1.84
C LEU A 91 -14.10 10.94 -3.01
N THR A 92 -14.99 11.92 -2.82
CA THR A 92 -15.34 12.95 -3.82
C THR A 92 -14.23 13.97 -4.03
N ALA A 93 -13.41 14.21 -3.01
CA ALA A 93 -12.21 15.02 -3.07
C ALA A 93 -11.04 14.27 -2.41
N PRO A 94 -9.82 14.36 -2.95
CA PRO A 94 -8.63 13.80 -2.33
C PRO A 94 -8.21 14.56 -1.07
#